data_AF-A0A972RYA6-F1
#
_entry.id   AF-A0A972RYA6-F1
#
_cell.length_a   1.000
_cell.length_b   1.000
_cell.length_c   1.000
_cell.angle_alpha   90.00
_cell.angle_beta   90.00
_cell.angle_gamma   90.00
#
_symmetry.space_group_name_H-M   'P 1'
#
loop_
_entity.id
_entity.type
_entity.pdbx_description
1 polymer ?
#
loop_
_entity_poly.entity_id
_entity_poly.type
_entity_poly.pdbx_seq_one_letter_code
_entity_poly.pdbx_strand_id
1 'polypeptide(L)'
;MIKFLKKYHKWISVIVTLVLVLFSISGIILNHRELFSRFDVNRNLLPSDFKYINWNNAAVKNTEKINNDSILIYGNIGVWLTDSTFKKFKDFNKGFPKGIDNKKICKIHLAPNKSLFAGTFLG
;
A
#
# COMPACT_ATOMS: atom_id res chain seq x y z
N MET A 1 34.97 37.96 2.52
CA MET A 1 34.16 36.91 1.84
C MET A 1 34.56 35.48 2.20
N ILE A 2 35.80 35.04 1.98
CA ILE A 2 36.24 33.64 2.25
C ILE A 2 36.13 33.23 3.73
N LYS A 3 36.48 34.12 4.68
CA LYS A 3 36.37 33.85 6.12
C LYS A 3 34.92 33.64 6.58
N PHE A 4 33.98 34.37 5.97
CA PHE A 4 32.54 34.20 6.22
C PHE A 4 32.08 32.83 5.72
N LEU A 5 32.39 32.47 4.47
CA LEU A 5 32.03 31.17 3.90
C LEU A 5 32.56 30.01 4.74
N LYS A 6 33.83 30.03 5.17
CA LYS A 6 34.39 28.98 6.04
C LYS A 6 33.67 28.86 7.39
N LYS A 7 33.24 29.97 8.00
CA LYS A 7 32.54 29.98 9.30
C LYS A 7 31.16 29.34 9.21
N TYR A 8 30.39 29.65 8.17
CA TYR A 8 29.02 29.16 8.03
C TYR A 8 28.92 27.82 7.29
N HIS A 9 29.88 27.51 6.42
CA HIS A 9 29.91 26.23 5.69
C HIS A 9 29.84 25.05 6.65
N LYS A 10 30.56 25.06 7.79
CA LYS A 10 30.48 23.96 8.77
C LYS A 10 29.04 23.68 9.21
N TRP A 11 28.31 24.71 9.63
CA TRP A 11 26.96 24.55 10.18
C TRP A 11 25.92 24.25 9.11
N ILE A 12 26.01 24.90 7.95
CA ILE A 12 25.14 24.63 6.80
C ILE A 12 25.37 23.20 6.30
N SER A 13 26.62 22.77 6.17
CA SER A 13 26.96 21.42 5.73
C SER A 13 26.44 20.35 6.68
N VAL A 14 26.43 20.59 8.00
CA VAL A 14 25.84 19.65 8.97
C VAL A 14 24.34 19.50 8.73
N ILE A 15 23.61 20.61 8.59
CA ILE A 15 22.16 20.59 8.34
C ILE A 15 21.86 19.90 6.99
N VAL A 16 22.59 20.27 5.94
CA VAL A 16 22.43 19.67 4.61
C VAL A 16 22.75 18.19 4.63
N THR A 17 23.81 17.76 5.32
CA THR A 17 24.17 16.35 5.44
C THR A 17 23.07 15.54 6.11
N LEU A 18 22.46 16.06 7.18
CA LEU A 18 21.33 15.39 7.83
C LEU A 18 20.17 15.18 6.86
N VAL A 19 19.80 16.22 6.10
CA VAL A 19 18.74 16.13 5.08
C VAL A 19 19.12 15.11 4.00
N LEU A 20 20.35 15.15 3.47
CA LEU A 20 20.82 14.22 2.45
C LEU A 20 20.81 12.77 2.93
N VAL A 21 21.19 12.51 4.18
CA VAL A 21 21.15 11.16 4.77
C VAL A 21 19.70 10.68 4.88
N LEU A 22 18.78 11.49 5.38
CA LEU A 22 17.36 11.14 5.45
C LEU A 22 16.77 10.86 4.06
N PHE A 23 17.11 11.69 3.07
CA PHE A 23 16.69 11.48 1.67
C PHE A 23 17.28 10.22 1.06
N SER A 24 18.55 9.90 1.37
CA SER A 24 19.19 8.68 0.90
C SER A 24 18.52 7.43 1.47
N ILE A 25 18.24 7.44 2.78
CA ILE A 25 17.50 6.35 3.46
C ILE A 25 16.10 6.20 2.85
N SER A 26 15.37 7.30 2.67
CA SER A 26 14.07 7.30 2.01
C SER A 26 14.14 6.71 0.59
N GLY A 27 15.14 7.12 -0.20
CA GLY A 27 15.37 6.58 -1.54
C GLY A 27 15.59 5.07 -1.55
N ILE A 28 16.36 4.54 -0.60
CA ILE A 28 16.55 3.08 -0.46
C ILE A 28 15.21 2.40 -0.15
N ILE A 29 14.43 2.91 0.80
CA ILE A 29 13.13 2.34 1.19
C ILE A 29 12.15 2.35 0.01
N LEU A 30 12.08 3.46 -0.73
CA LEU A 30 11.17 3.64 -1.85
C LEU A 30 11.54 2.78 -3.06
N ASN A 31 12.83 2.66 -3.37
CA ASN A 31 13.30 1.88 -4.53
C ASN A 31 13.36 0.37 -4.25
N HIS A 32 13.54 -0.04 -2.99
CA HIS A 32 13.57 -1.45 -2.59
C HIS A 32 12.31 -1.85 -1.80
N ARG A 33 11.15 -1.38 -2.28
CA ARG A 33 9.85 -1.52 -1.61
C ARG A 33 9.50 -2.96 -1.23
N GLU A 34 9.87 -3.94 -2.06
CA GLU A 34 9.60 -5.36 -1.80
C GLU A 34 10.20 -5.85 -0.48
N LEU A 35 11.40 -5.39 -0.11
CA LEU A 35 12.07 -5.75 1.16
C LEU A 35 11.26 -5.28 2.38
N PHE A 36 10.57 -4.15 2.24
CA PHE A 36 9.80 -3.52 3.29
C PHE A 36 8.30 -3.84 3.24
N SER A 37 7.84 -4.48 2.17
CA SER A 37 6.42 -4.74 1.89
C SER A 37 5.67 -5.52 2.97
N ARG A 38 6.40 -6.24 3.82
CA ARG A 38 5.88 -7.06 4.92
C ARG A 38 5.52 -6.25 6.17
N PHE A 39 6.05 -5.04 6.28
CA PHE A 39 5.86 -4.18 7.45
C PHE A 39 4.70 -3.21 7.21
N ASP A 40 3.78 -3.19 8.15
CA ASP A 40 2.63 -2.29 8.13
C ASP A 40 2.84 -1.13 9.11
N VAL A 41 2.49 0.06 8.65
CA VAL A 41 2.36 1.24 9.52
C VAL A 41 0.88 1.42 9.84
N ASN A 42 0.56 1.57 11.13
CA ASN A 42 -0.82 1.83 11.53
C ASN A 42 -1.29 3.17 10.92
N ARG A 43 -2.42 3.14 10.21
CA ARG A 43 -3.01 4.33 9.57
C ARG A 43 -3.36 5.44 10.56
N ASN A 44 -3.50 5.13 11.85
CA ASN A 44 -3.70 6.14 12.89
C ASN A 44 -2.48 7.04 13.11
N LEU A 45 -1.28 6.58 12.72
CA LEU A 45 -0.04 7.37 12.75
C LEU A 45 0.16 8.21 11.50
N LEU A 46 -0.65 7.98 10.45
CA LEU A 46 -0.56 8.71 9.18
C LEU A 46 -1.48 9.94 9.19
N PRO A 47 -1.20 10.94 8.34
CA PRO A 47 -2.10 12.07 8.11
C PRO A 47 -3.53 11.62 7.76
N SER A 48 -4.51 12.49 7.99
CA SER A 48 -5.94 12.23 7.74
C SER A 48 -6.22 11.69 6.33
N ASP A 49 -5.46 12.15 5.34
CA ASP A 49 -5.66 11.80 3.93
C ASP A 49 -5.42 10.32 3.63
N PHE A 50 -4.69 9.61 4.50
CA PHE A 50 -4.43 8.17 4.38
C PHE A 50 -5.49 7.31 5.07
N LYS A 51 -6.47 7.91 5.75
CA LYS A 51 -7.57 7.19 6.38
C LYS A 51 -8.61 6.82 5.36
N TYR A 52 -9.22 5.66 5.55
CA TYR A 52 -10.35 5.25 4.72
C TYR A 52 -11.64 5.89 5.22
N ILE A 53 -12.17 6.80 4.43
CA ILE A 53 -13.44 7.49 4.67
C ILE A 53 -14.22 7.43 3.37
N ASN A 54 -15.46 6.93 3.41
CA ASN A 54 -16.35 6.86 2.25
C ASN A 54 -15.71 6.22 1.01
N TRP A 55 -15.01 5.09 1.19
CA TRP A 55 -14.39 4.33 0.10
C TRP A 55 -13.29 5.07 -0.69
N ASN A 56 -12.73 6.15 -0.15
CA ASN A 56 -11.60 6.87 -0.75
C ASN A 56 -10.33 6.00 -0.90
N ASN A 57 -9.28 6.57 -1.48
CA ASN A 57 -7.97 5.92 -1.62
C ASN A 57 -8.03 4.54 -2.31
N ALA A 58 -9.00 4.39 -3.21
CA ALA A 58 -9.31 3.15 -3.89
C ALA A 58 -9.43 1.95 -2.92
N ALA A 59 -10.07 2.20 -1.75
CA ALA A 59 -10.35 1.16 -0.77
C ALA A 59 -11.02 -0.03 -1.45
N VAL A 60 -12.09 0.25 -2.21
CA VAL A 60 -12.71 -0.66 -3.16
C VAL A 60 -12.50 -0.12 -4.56
N LYS A 61 -12.05 -0.99 -5.48
CA LYS A 61 -11.86 -0.67 -6.89
C LYS A 61 -12.89 -1.35 -7.77
N ASN A 62 -13.15 -2.63 -7.53
CA ASN A 62 -14.03 -3.42 -8.39
C ASN A 62 -14.54 -4.66 -7.64
N THR A 63 -15.44 -5.39 -8.30
CA THR A 63 -16.02 -6.65 -7.84
C THR A 63 -15.85 -7.74 -8.89
N GLU A 64 -15.70 -8.98 -8.46
CA GLU A 64 -15.67 -10.17 -9.33
C GLU A 64 -16.69 -11.19 -8.80
N LYS A 65 -17.66 -11.57 -9.64
CA LYS A 65 -18.64 -12.59 -9.26
C LYS A 65 -18.04 -13.97 -9.48
N ILE A 66 -17.89 -14.75 -8.42
CA ILE A 66 -17.28 -16.09 -8.48
C ILE A 66 -18.33 -17.21 -8.52
N ASN A 67 -19.53 -16.99 -7.96
CA ASN A 67 -20.70 -17.88 -8.03
C ASN A 67 -21.99 -17.05 -7.98
N ASN A 68 -23.16 -17.69 -8.04
CA ASN A 68 -24.46 -17.00 -7.96
C ASN A 68 -24.60 -16.13 -6.71
N ASP A 69 -24.15 -16.62 -5.55
CA ASP A 69 -24.28 -15.96 -4.25
C ASP A 69 -22.92 -15.56 -3.65
N SER A 70 -21.88 -15.47 -4.47
CA SER A 70 -20.53 -15.15 -3.99
C SER A 70 -19.87 -14.13 -4.91
N ILE A 71 -19.61 -12.96 -4.34
CA ILE A 71 -18.99 -11.82 -4.99
C ILE A 71 -17.75 -11.45 -4.18
N LEU A 72 -16.62 -11.34 -4.86
CA LEU A 72 -15.41 -10.79 -4.29
C LEU A 72 -15.39 -9.29 -4.55
N ILE A 73 -15.24 -8.49 -3.50
CA ILE A 73 -14.98 -7.06 -3.59
C ILE A 73 -13.51 -6.83 -3.25
N TYR A 74 -12.83 -6.02 -4.04
CA TYR A 74 -11.38 -5.87 -3.91
C TYR A 74 -10.88 -4.46 -4.23
N GLY A 75 -9.73 -4.13 -3.67
CA GLY A 75 -9.05 -2.85 -3.88
C GLY A 75 -7.81 -2.74 -2.99
N ASN A 76 -7.52 -1.54 -2.48
CA ASN A 76 -6.37 -1.29 -1.61
C ASN A 76 -6.55 -1.82 -0.17
N ILE A 77 -7.73 -2.38 0.16
CA ILE A 77 -8.02 -3.04 1.45
C ILE A 77 -7.92 -4.57 1.39
N GLY A 78 -7.39 -5.14 0.31
CA GLY A 78 -7.43 -6.58 0.10
C GLY A 78 -8.68 -7.05 -0.60
N VAL A 79 -8.99 -8.32 -0.40
CA VAL A 79 -10.17 -9.02 -0.94
C VAL A 79 -11.13 -9.35 0.20
N TRP A 80 -12.41 -9.11 -0.05
CA TRP A 80 -13.49 -9.45 0.85
C TRP A 80 -14.56 -10.22 0.10
N LEU A 81 -15.13 -11.22 0.74
CA LEU A 81 -16.24 -12.02 0.21
C LEU A 81 -17.56 -11.46 0.72
N THR A 82 -18.51 -11.29 -0.19
CA THR A 82 -19.87 -10.85 0.09
C THR A 82 -20.88 -11.54 -0.84
N ASP A 83 -22.16 -11.30 -0.60
CA ASP A 83 -23.28 -11.76 -1.43
C ASP A 83 -23.88 -10.59 -2.23
N SER A 84 -24.93 -10.84 -3.01
CA SER A 84 -25.62 -9.81 -3.79
C SER A 84 -26.32 -8.73 -2.95
N THR A 85 -26.46 -8.94 -1.63
CA THR A 85 -27.09 -7.98 -0.72
C THR A 85 -26.08 -6.99 -0.11
N PHE A 86 -24.77 -7.28 -0.20
CA PHE A 86 -23.69 -6.45 0.34
C PHE A 86 -23.84 -6.12 1.84
N LYS A 87 -24.54 -6.97 2.62
CA LYS A 87 -24.78 -6.75 4.05
C LYS A 87 -23.68 -7.29 4.96
N LYS A 88 -22.97 -8.32 4.52
CA LYS A 88 -21.91 -8.97 5.29
C LYS A 88 -20.65 -9.09 4.44
N PHE A 89 -19.51 -8.84 5.08
CA PHE A 89 -18.20 -8.94 4.46
C PHE A 89 -17.32 -9.88 5.28
N LYS A 90 -16.74 -10.87 4.62
CA LYS A 90 -15.80 -11.82 5.23
C LYS A 90 -14.42 -11.60 4.64
N ASP A 91 -13.39 -11.59 5.47
CA ASP A 91 -12.00 -11.50 5.01
C ASP A 91 -11.69 -12.66 4.05
N PHE A 92 -11.12 -12.34 2.89
CA PHE A 92 -10.68 -13.29 1.87
C PHE A 92 -9.19 -13.07 1.53
N ASN A 93 -8.39 -12.67 2.51
CA ASN A 93 -6.97 -12.33 2.29
C ASN A 93 -6.00 -13.45 2.69
N LYS A 94 -6.51 -14.58 3.18
CA LYS A 94 -5.69 -15.73 3.57
C LYS A 94 -4.95 -16.29 2.34
N GLY A 95 -3.62 -16.36 2.43
CA GLY A 95 -2.75 -16.84 1.35
C GLY A 95 -1.84 -15.74 0.80
N PHE A 96 -2.23 -14.46 0.91
CA PHE A 96 -1.34 -13.35 0.56
C PHE A 96 -0.19 -13.22 1.58
N PRO A 97 0.99 -12.76 1.14
CA PRO A 97 2.05 -12.35 2.06
C PRO A 97 1.58 -11.30 3.06
N LYS A 98 2.28 -11.20 4.18
CA LYS A 98 2.01 -10.16 5.19
C LYS A 98 2.27 -8.77 4.61
N GLY A 99 1.66 -7.76 5.22
CA GLY A 99 1.78 -6.37 4.80
C GLY A 99 0.74 -5.94 3.77
N ILE A 100 0.31 -4.68 3.85
CA ILE A 100 -0.77 -4.12 3.04
C ILE A 100 -0.38 -3.99 1.57
N ASP A 101 0.90 -3.76 1.27
CA ASP A 101 1.37 -3.63 -0.10
C ASP A 101 1.18 -4.93 -0.89
N ASN A 102 1.32 -6.08 -0.23
CA ASN A 102 1.04 -7.40 -0.80
C ASN A 102 -0.46 -7.72 -0.91
N LYS A 103 -1.33 -6.87 -0.36
CA LYS A 103 -2.79 -7.02 -0.37
C LYS A 103 -3.49 -5.89 -1.14
N LYS A 104 -2.74 -5.02 -1.82
CA LYS A 104 -3.34 -4.04 -2.73
C LYS A 104 -3.68 -4.74 -4.03
N ILE A 105 -4.97 -5.01 -4.21
CA ILE A 105 -5.44 -5.76 -5.37
C ILE A 105 -5.69 -4.79 -6.52
N CYS A 106 -5.10 -5.11 -7.67
CA CYS A 106 -5.28 -4.38 -8.91
C CYS A 106 -6.41 -5.01 -9.73
N LYS A 107 -6.43 -6.35 -9.81
CA LYS A 107 -7.44 -7.10 -10.54
C LYS A 107 -7.60 -8.50 -9.96
N ILE A 108 -8.83 -8.99 -9.96
CA ILE A 108 -9.12 -10.42 -9.79
C ILE A 108 -9.66 -10.93 -11.13
N HIS A 109 -9.28 -12.15 -11.51
CA HIS A 109 -9.75 -12.78 -12.72
C HIS A 109 -10.13 -14.24 -12.44
N LEU A 110 -11.37 -14.59 -12.77
CA LEU A 110 -11.84 -15.96 -12.81
C LEU A 110 -11.60 -16.55 -14.21
N ALA A 111 -10.71 -17.52 -14.31
CA ALA A 111 -10.42 -18.20 -15.56
C ALA A 111 -11.50 -19.24 -15.91
N PRO A 112 -11.64 -19.64 -17.19
CA PRO A 112 -12.65 -20.61 -17.64
C PRO A 112 -12.57 -21.98 -16.93
N ASN A 113 -11.38 -22.38 -16.48
CA ASN A 113 -11.15 -23.59 -15.70
C ASN A 113 -11.52 -23.44 -14.21
N LYS A 114 -12.22 -22.36 -13.83
CA LYS A 114 -12.60 -22.00 -12.45
C LYS A 114 -11.42 -21.68 -11.52
N SER A 115 -10.22 -21.47 -12.06
CA SER A 115 -9.10 -20.96 -11.27
C SER A 115 -9.24 -19.46 -11.05
N LEU A 116 -8.95 -19.01 -9.82
CA LEU A 116 -9.03 -17.61 -9.44
C LEU A 116 -7.63 -17.02 -9.31
N PHE A 117 -7.38 -15.92 -10.00
CA PHE A 117 -6.11 -15.19 -9.94
C PHE A 117 -6.32 -13.80 -9.37
N ALA A 118 -5.40 -13.34 -8.53
CA ALA A 118 -5.39 -11.99 -7.99
C ALA A 118 -4.05 -11.35 -8.34
N GLY A 119 -4.08 -10.29 -9.14
CA GLY A 119 -2.91 -9.45 -9.41
C GLY A 119 -2.77 -8.40 -8.33
N THR A 120 -1.63 -8.38 -7.65
CA THR A 120 -1.35 -7.44 -6.56
C THR A 120 -0.44 -6.32 -7.05
N PHE A 121 -0.24 -5.30 -6.21
CA PHE A 121 0.67 -4.19 -6.54
C PHE A 121 2.13 -4.63 -6.71
N LEU A 122 2.54 -5.75 -6.10
CA LEU A 122 3.91 -6.27 -6.15
C LEU A 122 4.03 -7.59 -6.94
N GLY A 123 3.02 -7.92 -7.75
CA GLY A 123 2.88 -9.21 -8.45
C GLY A 123 1.56 -9.86 -8.12
#